data_AF-A0A1W2M238-F1
#
_entry.id   AF-A0A1W2M238-F1
#
_cell.length_a   1.000
_cell.length_b   1.000
_cell.length_c   1.000
_cell.angle_alpha   90.00
_cell.angle_beta   90.00
_cell.angle_gamma   90.00
#
_symmetry.space_group_name_H-M   'P 1'
#
loop_
_entity.id
_entity.type
_entity.pdbx_description
1 polymer ?
#
loop_
_entity_poly.entity_id
_entity_poly.type
_entity_poly.pdbx_seq_one_letter_code
_entity_poly.pdbx_strand_id
1 'polypeptide(L)'
;MTSEKPHPNRIYHGLAEIDDDNGHLIVVELGGGGPTQRDQAQRLYQLDNPHRFNGYRTFLWGYNGTNPRETAQVILTDALGVDPPDMLREAFTNDFVAHWDEESEWWLPRRTILRWVKGWCAENRVDIPPGDAAATDYLVSR
;
A
#
# COMPACT_ATOMS: atom_id res chain seq x y z
N MET A 1 7.32 -16.78 -16.59
CA MET A 1 7.48 -15.63 -15.68
C MET A 1 7.16 -16.10 -14.29
N THR A 2 8.19 -16.38 -13.49
CA THR A 2 8.08 -16.79 -12.09
C THR A 2 7.45 -15.64 -11.31
N SER A 3 6.20 -15.81 -10.89
CA SER A 3 5.58 -14.94 -9.89
C SER A 3 6.36 -15.15 -8.59
N GLU A 4 7.34 -14.28 -8.35
CA GLU A 4 8.12 -14.27 -7.13
C GLU A 4 7.14 -13.96 -6.00
N LYS A 5 7.05 -14.84 -5.00
CA LYS A 5 6.13 -14.63 -3.87
C LYS A 5 6.45 -13.28 -3.26
N PRO A 6 5.46 -12.40 -3.04
CA PRO A 6 5.72 -11.07 -2.51
C PRO A 6 6.45 -11.17 -1.17
N HIS A 7 7.53 -10.39 -1.04
CA HIS A 7 8.35 -10.40 0.17
C HIS A 7 7.48 -10.07 1.40
N PRO A 8 7.61 -10.82 2.51
CA PRO A 8 6.77 -10.62 3.70
C PRO A 8 7.04 -9.29 4.40
N ASN A 9 8.22 -8.70 4.19
CA ASN A 9 8.71 -7.49 4.86
C ASN A 9 8.65 -6.24 3.96
N ARG A 10 7.70 -6.19 3.02
CA ARG A 10 7.43 -4.98 2.23
C ARG A 10 6.96 -3.84 3.12
N ILE A 11 7.50 -2.65 2.90
CA ILE A 11 7.06 -1.41 3.51
C ILE A 11 6.73 -0.43 2.40
N TYR A 12 5.54 0.17 2.47
CA TYR A 12 5.10 1.21 1.55
C TYR A 12 5.52 2.55 2.12
N HIS A 13 6.17 3.39 1.32
CA HIS A 13 6.58 4.73 1.71
C HIS A 13 5.98 5.75 0.75
N GLY A 14 5.22 6.70 1.28
CA GLY A 14 4.85 7.90 0.55
C GLY A 14 5.91 8.97 0.75
N LEU A 15 6.49 9.42 -0.36
CA LEU A 15 7.53 10.44 -0.35
C LEU A 15 6.91 11.85 -0.34
N ALA A 16 7.38 12.70 0.57
CA ALA A 16 6.97 14.11 0.67
C ALA A 16 7.54 14.96 -0.47
N GLU A 17 8.73 14.60 -0.98
CA GLU A 17 9.33 15.29 -2.11
C GLU A 17 8.52 15.03 -3.38
N ILE A 18 8.10 16.12 -4.00
CA ILE A 18 7.58 16.15 -5.36
C ILE A 18 8.79 15.91 -6.27
N ASP A 19 8.86 14.75 -6.91
CA ASP A 19 9.74 14.60 -8.07
C ASP A 19 9.19 15.54 -9.15
N ASP A 20 10.02 16.48 -9.65
CA ASP A 20 9.62 17.49 -10.63
C ASP A 20 8.93 16.87 -11.87
N ASP A 21 9.24 15.61 -12.19
CA ASP A 21 8.62 14.86 -13.29
C ASP A 21 7.46 13.94 -12.85
N ASN A 22 7.40 13.56 -11.57
CA ASN A 22 6.64 12.40 -11.10
C ASN A 22 5.89 12.56 -9.76
N GLY A 23 5.83 13.76 -9.18
CA GLY A 23 5.03 14.09 -7.98
C GLY A 23 5.28 13.22 -6.74
N HIS A 24 4.26 13.11 -5.88
CA HIS A 24 4.30 12.34 -4.63
C HIS A 24 4.28 10.83 -4.92
N LEU A 25 5.45 10.18 -4.87
CA LEU A 25 5.61 8.77 -5.21
C LEU A 25 5.32 7.84 -4.03
N ILE A 26 4.78 6.65 -4.33
CA ILE A 26 4.78 5.51 -3.40
C ILE A 26 5.83 4.50 -3.83
N VAL A 27 6.84 4.32 -2.99
CA VAL A 27 7.88 3.30 -3.17
C VAL A 27 7.66 2.13 -2.23
N VAL A 28 8.02 0.94 -2.70
CA VAL A 28 7.99 -0.30 -1.93
C VAL A 28 9.41 -0.71 -1.63
N GLU A 29 9.72 -0.85 -0.35
CA GLU A 29 11.08 -1.12 0.13
C GLU A 29 11.11 -2.39 1.00
N LEU A 30 12.28 -3.02 1.08
CA LEU A 30 12.54 -4.18 1.92
C LEU A 30 13.21 -3.76 3.23
N GLY A 31 12.54 -3.98 4.36
CA GLY A 31 13.08 -3.61 5.67
C GLY A 31 13.14 -2.09 5.90
N GLY A 32 13.53 -1.66 7.10
CA GLY A 32 13.56 -0.24 7.50
C GLY A 32 12.29 0.18 8.25
N GLY A 33 12.24 -0.06 9.56
CA GLY A 33 11.07 0.15 10.41
C GLY A 33 10.74 1.60 10.78
N GLY A 34 11.20 2.59 10.02
CA GLY A 34 10.87 4.01 10.26
C GLY A 34 11.69 4.99 9.42
N PRO A 35 11.39 6.31 9.51
CA PRO A 35 11.97 7.37 8.67
C PRO A 35 13.50 7.40 8.66
N THR A 36 14.11 7.12 9.81
CA THR A 36 15.58 7.14 9.99
C THR A 36 16.30 5.88 9.50
N GLN A 37 15.57 4.86 9.03
CA GLN A 37 16.15 3.61 8.51
C GLN A 37 16.06 3.49 6.98
N ARG A 38 15.51 4.51 6.31
CA ARG A 38 15.32 4.55 4.86
C ARG A 38 16.64 4.56 4.07
N ASP A 39 17.69 5.21 4.57
CA ASP A 39 19.01 5.24 3.91
C ASP A 39 19.63 3.84 3.71
N GLN A 40 19.15 2.85 4.46
CA GLN A 40 19.58 1.45 4.37
C GLN A 40 18.51 0.55 3.75
N ALA A 41 17.33 1.09 3.44
CA ALA A 41 16.22 0.33 2.87
C ALA A 41 16.50 0.05 1.39
N GLN A 42 16.32 -1.20 1.00
CA GLN A 42 16.45 -1.59 -0.40
C GLN A 42 15.13 -1.31 -1.11
N ARG A 43 15.10 -0.32 -2.00
CA ARG A 43 13.95 -0.11 -2.90
C ARG A 43 13.75 -1.34 -3.77
N LEU A 44 12.56 -1.92 -3.68
CA LEU A 44 12.14 -3.06 -4.51
C LEU A 44 11.55 -2.55 -5.82
N TYR A 45 10.56 -1.68 -5.74
CA TYR A 45 9.86 -1.10 -6.90
C TYR A 45 9.06 0.14 -6.49
N GLN A 46 8.41 0.76 -7.47
CA GLN A 46 7.44 1.85 -7.27
C GLN A 46 6.06 1.35 -7.64
N LEU A 47 5.04 1.77 -6.90
CA LEU A 47 3.66 1.52 -7.29
C LEU A 47 3.31 2.37 -8.52
N ASP A 48 2.79 1.73 -9.56
CA ASP A 48 2.27 2.38 -10.76
C ASP A 48 0.75 2.26 -10.77
N ASN A 49 0.05 3.22 -11.38
CA ASN A 49 -1.41 3.17 -11.49
C ASN A 49 -1.76 2.20 -12.62
N PRO A 50 -2.45 1.08 -12.35
CA PRO A 50 -2.92 0.21 -13.42
C PRO A 50 -3.94 0.90 -14.33
N HIS A 51 -4.62 1.94 -13.82
CA HIS A 51 -5.53 2.78 -14.57
C HIS A 51 -4.84 4.11 -14.89
N ARG A 52 -4.09 4.15 -15.99
CA ARG A 52 -3.49 5.38 -16.54
C ARG A 52 -4.58 6.39 -16.95
N PHE A 53 -5.20 7.05 -15.98
CA PHE A 53 -6.13 8.14 -16.25
C PHE A 53 -5.31 9.36 -16.71
N ASN A 54 -5.69 9.91 -17.86
CA ASN A 54 -5.17 11.18 -18.43
C ASN A 54 -3.73 11.22 -18.96
N GLY A 55 -3.06 10.10 -19.22
CA GLY A 55 -1.76 10.13 -19.90
C GLY A 55 -0.60 10.67 -19.06
N TYR A 56 -0.82 10.90 -17.76
CA TYR A 56 0.25 11.06 -16.79
C TYR A 56 1.00 9.73 -16.68
N ARG A 57 2.33 9.81 -16.68
CA ARG A 57 3.21 8.63 -16.69
C ARG A 57 3.33 7.97 -15.31
N THR A 58 2.87 8.63 -14.25
CA THR A 58 3.23 8.27 -12.88
C THR A 58 2.06 8.45 -11.92
N PHE A 59 1.81 7.43 -11.09
CA PHE A 59 0.87 7.46 -9.97
C PHE A 59 1.36 8.41 -8.87
N LEU A 60 0.49 9.31 -8.42
CA LEU A 60 0.77 10.30 -7.39
C LEU A 60 -0.13 10.06 -6.17
N TRP A 61 0.38 10.07 -4.94
CA TRP A 61 -0.48 10.01 -3.74
C TRP A 61 -0.88 11.42 -3.25
N GLY A 62 -1.89 11.49 -2.38
CA GLY A 62 -2.43 12.75 -1.85
C GLY A 62 -3.67 13.27 -2.60
N TYR A 63 -4.28 14.32 -2.04
CA TYR A 63 -5.39 15.08 -2.62
C TYR A 63 -4.99 15.86 -3.87
N ASN A 64 -3.73 16.31 -3.96
CA ASN A 64 -3.17 16.93 -5.16
C ASN A 64 -2.69 15.92 -6.22
N GLY A 65 -2.72 14.62 -5.90
CA GLY A 65 -2.32 13.52 -6.78
C GLY A 65 -3.48 12.75 -7.39
N THR A 66 -3.34 11.43 -7.46
CA THR A 66 -4.27 10.47 -8.09
C THR A 66 -5.53 10.19 -7.25
N ASN A 67 -5.90 11.08 -6.34
CA ASN A 67 -6.97 10.97 -5.34
C ASN A 67 -6.74 9.88 -4.25
N PRO A 68 -7.26 10.08 -3.03
CA PRO A 68 -7.09 9.15 -1.92
C PRO A 68 -7.62 7.73 -2.17
N ARG A 69 -8.68 7.60 -2.97
CA ARG A 69 -9.34 6.31 -3.21
C ARG A 69 -8.52 5.41 -4.13
N GLU A 70 -7.90 5.97 -5.17
CA GLU A 70 -6.97 5.21 -6.02
C GLU A 70 -5.69 4.88 -5.27
N THR A 71 -5.22 5.78 -4.39
CA THR A 71 -4.11 5.48 -3.48
C THR A 71 -4.39 4.23 -2.63
N ALA A 72 -5.57 4.17 -2.01
CA ALA A 72 -6.00 2.99 -1.28
C ALA A 72 -6.08 1.74 -2.18
N GLN A 73 -6.62 1.87 -3.40
CA GLN A 73 -6.71 0.76 -4.36
C GLN A 73 -5.33 0.15 -4.64
N VAL A 74 -4.36 0.97 -5.05
CA VAL A 74 -3.06 0.45 -5.51
C VAL A 74 -2.29 -0.20 -4.37
N ILE A 75 -2.31 0.39 -3.17
CA ILE A 75 -1.68 -0.19 -1.98
C ILE A 75 -2.34 -1.53 -1.61
N LEU A 76 -3.67 -1.58 -1.55
CA LEU A 76 -4.39 -2.79 -1.18
C LEU A 76 -4.23 -3.89 -2.23
N THR A 77 -4.32 -3.59 -3.52
CA THR A 77 -4.11 -4.56 -4.60
C THR A 77 -2.70 -5.17 -4.50
N ASP A 78 -1.67 -4.34 -4.31
CA ASP A 78 -0.29 -4.84 -4.16
C ASP A 78 -0.10 -5.65 -2.85
N ALA A 79 -0.72 -5.21 -1.75
CA ALA A 79 -0.61 -5.86 -0.47
C ALA A 79 -1.33 -7.22 -0.45
N LEU A 80 -2.50 -7.32 -1.07
CA LEU A 80 -3.35 -8.51 -1.07
C LEU A 80 -3.03 -9.48 -2.22
N GLY A 81 -2.45 -8.98 -3.31
CA GLY A 81 -2.23 -9.74 -4.54
C GLY A 81 -3.50 -9.92 -5.38
N VAL A 82 -4.60 -9.26 -5.00
CA VAL A 82 -5.91 -9.29 -5.67
C VAL A 82 -6.60 -7.95 -5.50
N ASP A 83 -7.56 -7.64 -6.37
CA ASP A 83 -8.33 -6.40 -6.24
C ASP A 83 -9.20 -6.41 -4.97
N PRO A 84 -9.09 -5.38 -4.11
CA PRO A 84 -9.92 -5.27 -2.91
C PRO A 84 -11.39 -4.99 -3.28
N PRO A 85 -12.35 -5.49 -2.48
CA PRO A 85 -13.73 -5.03 -2.55
C PRO A 85 -13.85 -3.52 -2.27
N ASP A 86 -14.84 -2.88 -2.88
CA ASP A 86 -15.05 -1.42 -2.76
C ASP A 86 -15.15 -0.92 -1.33
N MET A 87 -15.86 -1.66 -0.47
CA MET A 87 -16.03 -1.32 0.94
C MET A 87 -14.73 -1.37 1.74
N LEU A 88 -13.84 -2.33 1.42
CA LEU A 88 -12.54 -2.46 2.06
C LEU A 88 -11.63 -1.31 1.65
N ARG A 89 -11.67 -0.94 0.36
CA ARG A 89 -10.96 0.24 -0.16
C ARG A 89 -11.44 1.53 0.50
N GLU A 90 -12.75 1.72 0.61
CA GLU A 90 -13.32 2.91 1.23
C GLU A 90 -12.94 3.01 2.71
N ALA A 91 -13.06 1.90 3.46
CA ALA A 91 -12.62 1.85 4.84
C ALA A 91 -11.13 2.17 5.00
N PHE A 92 -10.27 1.59 4.15
CA PHE A 92 -8.83 1.85 4.21
C PHE A 92 -8.50 3.30 3.87
N THR A 93 -9.24 3.88 2.91
CA THR A 93 -9.11 5.30 2.55
C THR A 93 -9.39 6.17 3.77
N ASN A 94 -10.47 5.89 4.50
CA ASN A 94 -10.87 6.66 5.67
C ASN A 94 -9.92 6.45 6.86
N ASP A 95 -9.47 5.22 7.11
CA ASP A 95 -8.65 4.90 8.28
C ASP A 95 -7.20 5.36 8.13
N PHE A 96 -6.63 5.26 6.92
CA PHE A 96 -5.23 5.59 6.67
C PHE A 96 -5.06 6.81 5.79
N VAL A 97 -5.51 6.73 4.54
CA VAL A 97 -5.11 7.69 3.49
C VAL A 97 -5.59 9.10 3.79
N ALA A 98 -6.80 9.25 4.33
CA ALA A 98 -7.39 10.54 4.70
C ALA A 98 -6.62 11.29 5.81
N HIS A 99 -5.73 10.59 6.52
CA HIS A 99 -4.95 11.15 7.62
C HIS A 99 -3.48 11.39 7.25
N TRP A 100 -3.08 11.09 6.01
CA TRP A 100 -1.72 11.37 5.58
C TRP A 100 -1.58 12.84 5.20
N ASP A 101 -0.60 13.48 5.83
CA ASP A 101 -0.17 14.81 5.48
C ASP A 101 0.72 14.75 4.24
N GLU A 102 0.37 15.51 3.20
CA GLU A 102 1.13 15.56 1.94
C GLU A 102 2.54 16.13 2.12
N GLU A 103 2.73 16.97 3.14
CA GLU A 103 4.02 17.58 3.45
C GLU A 103 4.95 16.63 4.23
N SER A 104 4.42 15.47 4.68
CA SER A 104 5.14 14.54 5.53
C SER A 104 5.33 13.18 4.85
N GLU A 105 6.52 12.61 5.00
CA GLU A 105 6.73 11.21 4.62
C GLU A 105 5.92 10.29 5.54
N TRP A 106 5.26 9.30 4.96
CA TRP A 106 4.61 8.24 5.72
C TRP A 106 5.16 6.88 5.32
N TRP A 107 5.05 5.92 6.24
CA TRP A 107 5.39 4.54 5.98
C TRP A 107 4.33 3.60 6.54
N LEU A 108 4.04 2.54 5.80
CA LEU A 108 3.06 1.56 6.18
C LEU A 108 3.59 0.16 5.88
N PRO A 109 3.90 -0.66 6.90
CA PRO A 109 4.33 -2.03 6.67
C PRO A 109 3.18 -2.89 6.10
N ARG A 110 3.51 -3.77 5.15
CA ARG A 110 2.53 -4.72 4.59
C ARG A 110 1.83 -5.56 5.66
N ARG A 111 2.56 -6.02 6.66
CA ARG A 111 2.00 -6.78 7.80
C ARG A 111 0.93 -6.00 8.56
N THR A 112 1.07 -4.67 8.64
CA THR A 112 0.09 -3.78 9.29
C THR A 112 -1.18 -3.73 8.45
N ILE A 113 -1.05 -3.61 7.12
CA ILE A 113 -2.17 -3.66 6.18
C ILE A 113 -2.91 -5.00 6.30
N LEU A 114 -2.19 -6.14 6.22
CA LEU A 114 -2.82 -7.46 6.30
C LEU A 114 -3.52 -7.70 7.64
N ARG A 115 -2.92 -7.25 8.75
CA ARG A 115 -3.55 -7.32 10.07
C ARG A 115 -4.80 -6.45 10.15
N TRP A 116 -4.75 -5.23 9.62
CA TRP A 116 -5.90 -4.34 9.57
C TRP A 116 -7.03 -4.93 8.73
N VAL A 117 -6.74 -5.46 7.53
CA VAL A 117 -7.74 -6.11 6.67
C VAL A 117 -8.45 -7.25 7.41
N LYS A 118 -7.69 -8.12 8.10
CA LYS A 118 -8.28 -9.20 8.90
C LYS A 118 -9.18 -8.68 10.00
N GLY A 119 -8.74 -7.67 10.75
CA GLY A 119 -9.53 -7.04 11.82
C GLY A 119 -10.83 -6.44 11.28
N TRP A 120 -10.72 -5.63 10.24
CA TRP A 120 -11.86 -4.98 9.60
C TRP A 120 -12.87 -5.99 9.04
N CYS A 121 -12.41 -7.03 8.33
CA CYS A 121 -13.26 -8.11 7.82
C CYS A 121 -13.99 -8.84 8.96
N ALA A 122 -13.31 -9.17 10.06
CA ALA A 122 -13.91 -9.84 11.21
C ALA A 122 -14.97 -8.96 11.90
N GLU A 123 -14.69 -7.67 12.07
CA GLU A 123 -15.61 -6.70 12.68
C GLU A 123 -16.87 -6.50 11.83
N ASN A 124 -16.71 -6.46 10.51
CA ASN A 124 -17.79 -6.18 9.56
C ASN A 124 -18.48 -7.44 9.00
N ARG A 125 -18.04 -8.64 9.43
CA ARG A 125 -18.54 -9.96 8.96
C ARG A 125 -18.45 -10.11 7.43
N VAL A 126 -17.34 -9.67 6.86
CA VAL A 126 -17.02 -9.78 5.44
C VAL A 126 -15.91 -10.81 5.28
N ASP A 127 -15.99 -11.64 4.24
CA ASP A 127 -14.94 -12.61 3.94
C ASP A 127 -13.63 -11.91 3.57
N ILE A 128 -12.52 -12.47 4.03
CA ILE A 128 -11.18 -11.98 3.66
C ILE A 128 -10.98 -12.26 2.16
N PRO A 129 -10.53 -11.27 1.36
CA PRO A 129 -10.27 -11.48 -0.06
C PRO A 129 -9.33 -12.67 -0.29
N PRO A 130 -9.61 -13.53 -1.29
CA PRO A 130 -8.80 -14.71 -1.59
C PRO A 130 -7.45 -14.27 -2.15
N GLY A 131 -6.47 -14.11 -1.28
CA GLY A 131 -5.12 -13.62 -1.58
C GLY A 131 -4.21 -13.79 -0.37
N ASP A 132 -3.17 -12.97 -0.28
CA ASP A 132 -2.18 -13.15 0.78
C ASP A 132 -2.68 -12.79 2.19
N ALA A 133 -3.77 -12.04 2.30
CA ALA A 133 -4.46 -11.86 3.57
C ALA A 133 -5.02 -13.17 4.11
N ALA A 134 -5.50 -14.07 3.26
CA ALA A 134 -5.94 -15.41 3.65
C ALA A 134 -4.75 -16.35 3.95
N ALA A 135 -3.61 -16.16 3.26
CA ALA A 135 -2.42 -17.02 3.41
C ALA A 135 -1.62 -16.79 4.72
N THR A 136 -1.78 -15.64 5.37
CA THR A 136 -1.02 -15.30 6.59
C THR A 136 -1.43 -16.06 7.85
N ASP A 137 -2.54 -16.81 7.83
CA ASP A 137 -2.90 -17.73 8.93
C ASP A 137 -1.95 -18.93 9.05
N TYR A 138 -1.11 -19.20 8.03
CA TYR A 138 -0.15 -20.30 8.05
C TYR A 138 1.20 -19.98 8.72
N LEU A 139 1.45 -18.73 9.13
CA LEU A 139 2.78 -18.29 9.59
C LEU A 139 2.88 -17.93 11.09
N VAL A 140 1.80 -18.08 11.88
CA VAL A 140 1.81 -17.79 13.33
C VAL A 140 1.67 -19.06 14.19
N SER A 141 1.99 -20.24 13.63
CA SER A 141 2.13 -21.49 14.39
C SER A 141 3.61 -21.89 14.46
N ARG A 142 4.40 -21.18 15.28
CA ARG A 142 5.68 -21.65 15.81
C ARG A 142 5.95 -21.07 17.19
#